data_AF-A0A351BXW0-F1
#
_entry.id   AF-A0A351BXW0-F1
#
_cell.length_a   1.000
_cell.length_b   1.000
_cell.length_c   1.000
_cell.angle_alpha   90.00
_cell.angle_beta   90.00
_cell.angle_gamma   90.00
#
_symmetry.space_group_name_H-M   'P 1'
#
loop_
_entity.id
_entity.type
_entity.pdbx_description
1 polymer ?
#
loop_
_entity_poly.entity_id
_entity_poly.type
_entity_poly.pdbx_seq_one_letter_code
_entity_poly.pdbx_strand_id
1 'polypeptide(L)'
;MKTSEFRNFIAIAFIMISALTITGCNELSQGIQRQKFEFLYRINTEATLLKDYTNGINKTEDLDSFERRLYKFNSELLKINTIDGYEESKQIKQNLITLVEDNITSVNTLKMKQYPPGQNIRQEYEVLIMKEKIVDFLDKLNDEIVKTGKE
;
A
#
# COMPACT_ATOMS: atom_id res chain seq x y z
N MET A 1 49.81 -13.88 -4.05
CA MET A 1 49.18 -15.10 -4.59
C MET A 1 49.36 -15.11 -6.08
N LYS A 2 49.67 -16.27 -6.69
CA LYS A 2 49.65 -16.39 -8.15
C LYS A 2 48.20 -16.21 -8.62
N THR A 3 47.99 -15.58 -9.78
CA THR A 3 46.66 -15.21 -10.29
C THR A 3 45.67 -16.38 -10.38
N SER A 4 46.17 -17.61 -10.52
CA SER A 4 45.38 -18.84 -10.51
C SER A 4 44.83 -19.19 -9.12
N GLU A 5 45.61 -19.01 -8.05
CA GLU A 5 45.21 -19.30 -6.67
C GLU A 5 44.11 -18.34 -6.21
N PHE A 6 44.18 -17.08 -6.63
CA PHE A 6 43.17 -16.07 -6.34
C PHE A 6 41.84 -16.35 -7.06
N ARG A 7 41.90 -16.82 -8.31
CA ARG A 7 40.69 -17.23 -9.07
C ARG A 7 40.02 -18.45 -8.44
N ASN A 8 40.80 -19.44 -8.00
CA ASN A 8 40.27 -20.61 -7.31
C ASN A 8 39.66 -20.24 -5.95
N PHE A 9 40.29 -19.33 -5.20
CA PHE A 9 39.73 -18.81 -3.95
C PHE A 9 38.39 -18.10 -4.17
N ILE A 10 38.28 -17.24 -5.18
CA ILE A 10 37.02 -16.56 -5.53
C ILE A 10 35.94 -17.57 -5.96
N ALA A 11 36.29 -18.57 -6.76
CA ALA A 11 35.33 -19.59 -7.19
C ALA A 11 34.80 -20.42 -6.02
N ILE A 12 35.68 -20.82 -5.09
CA ILE A 12 35.29 -21.56 -3.88
C ILE A 12 34.43 -20.67 -2.96
N ALA A 13 34.79 -19.39 -2.79
CA ALA A 13 33.98 -18.44 -2.03
C ALA A 13 32.59 -18.25 -2.65
N PHE A 14 32.49 -18.17 -3.98
CA PHE A 14 31.21 -18.06 -4.69
C PHE A 14 30.35 -19.31 -4.52
N ILE A 15 30.94 -20.51 -4.61
CA ILE A 15 30.22 -21.77 -4.37
C ILE A 15 29.76 -21.87 -2.91
N MET A 16 30.60 -21.48 -1.94
CA MET A 16 30.22 -21.51 -0.51
C MET A 16 29.11 -20.50 -0.19
N ILE A 17 29.15 -19.28 -0.76
CA ILE A 17 28.08 -18.28 -0.59
C ILE A 17 26.80 -18.77 -1.25
N SER A 18 26.86 -19.33 -2.46
CA SER A 18 25.70 -19.88 -3.16
C SER A 18 25.09 -21.06 -2.39
N ALA A 19 25.92 -21.94 -1.84
CA ALA A 19 25.49 -23.05 -1.00
C ALA A 19 24.85 -22.58 0.32
N LEU A 20 25.36 -21.51 0.94
CA LEU A 20 24.76 -20.87 2.13
C LEU A 20 23.43 -20.16 1.80
N THR A 21 23.30 -19.59 0.60
CA THR A 21 22.04 -18.98 0.14
C THR A 21 20.98 -20.07 -0.12
N ILE A 22 21.39 -21.23 -0.63
CA ILE A 22 20.51 -22.38 -0.89
C ILE A 22 20.16 -23.14 0.40
N THR A 23 21.10 -23.29 1.34
CA THR A 23 20.88 -24.00 2.62
C THR A 23 20.26 -23.11 3.71
N GLY A 24 20.34 -21.79 3.58
CA GLY A 24 19.58 -20.82 4.38
C GLY A 24 18.15 -20.60 3.88
N CYS A 25 17.78 -21.12 2.71
CA CYS A 25 16.40 -21.15 2.22
C CYS A 25 15.63 -22.35 2.82
N ASN A 26 15.36 -22.30 4.13
CA ASN A 26 14.30 -23.12 4.71
C ASN A 26 12.98 -22.32 4.79
N GLU A 27 12.03 -22.79 3.98
CA GLU A 27 10.57 -22.74 4.18
C GLU A 27 9.79 -21.42 4.00
N LEU A 28 10.15 -20.63 3.00
CA LEU A 28 9.11 -20.05 2.13
C LEU A 28 9.50 -20.38 0.69
N SER A 29 8.65 -21.11 -0.05
CA SER A 29 8.92 -21.35 -1.46
C SER A 29 9.11 -20.00 -2.15
N GLN A 30 10.10 -19.87 -3.04
CA GLN A 30 10.32 -18.64 -3.83
C GLN A 30 9.02 -18.14 -4.49
N GLY A 31 8.05 -19.04 -4.72
CA GLY A 31 6.69 -18.71 -5.14
C GLY A 31 5.90 -17.86 -4.13
N ILE A 32 5.92 -18.17 -2.84
CA ILE A 32 5.20 -17.39 -1.81
C ILE A 32 5.86 -16.02 -1.65
N GLN A 33 7.19 -15.91 -1.65
CA GLN A 33 7.88 -14.61 -1.60
C GLN A 33 7.53 -13.74 -2.82
N ARG A 34 7.49 -14.34 -4.02
CA ARG A 34 7.05 -13.65 -5.23
C ARG A 34 5.59 -13.20 -5.13
N GLN A 35 4.70 -14.06 -4.66
CA GLN A 35 3.28 -13.72 -4.45
C GLN A 35 3.15 -12.55 -3.47
N LYS A 36 3.86 -12.59 -2.33
CA LYS A 36 3.96 -11.49 -1.34
C LYS A 36 4.36 -10.18 -1.99
N PHE A 37 5.42 -10.19 -2.78
CA PHE A 37 5.87 -9.01 -3.50
C PHE A 37 4.81 -8.49 -4.49
N GLU A 38 4.22 -9.37 -5.31
CA GLU A 38 3.19 -8.98 -6.29
C GLU A 38 1.94 -8.40 -5.62
N PHE A 39 1.51 -8.96 -4.48
CA PHE A 39 0.41 -8.43 -3.67
C PHE A 39 0.73 -7.03 -3.14
N LEU A 40 1.86 -6.87 -2.45
CA LEU A 40 2.27 -5.61 -1.84
C LEU A 40 2.48 -4.52 -2.91
N TYR A 41 3.07 -4.88 -4.06
CA TYR A 41 3.25 -3.97 -5.18
C TYR A 41 1.92 -3.46 -5.75
N ARG A 42 0.93 -4.34 -5.95
CA ARG A 42 -0.40 -3.95 -6.43
C ARG A 42 -1.11 -3.04 -5.43
N ILE A 43 -1.09 -3.42 -4.15
CA ILE A 43 -1.65 -2.62 -3.06
C ILE A 43 -1.00 -1.23 -3.02
N ASN A 44 0.34 -1.16 -3.11
CA ASN A 44 1.07 0.10 -3.10
C ASN A 44 0.74 1.00 -4.30
N THR A 45 0.60 0.40 -5.48
CA THR A 45 0.24 1.13 -6.70
C THR A 45 -1.10 1.81 -6.54
N GLU A 46 -2.10 1.05 -6.10
CA GLU A 46 -3.43 1.58 -5.86
C GLU A 46 -3.41 2.64 -4.73
N ALA A 47 -2.68 2.37 -3.65
CA ALA A 47 -2.53 3.27 -2.50
C ALA A 47 -1.87 4.61 -2.89
N THR A 48 -0.82 4.57 -3.71
CA THR A 48 -0.14 5.75 -4.25
C THR A 48 -1.08 6.58 -5.09
N LEU A 49 -1.85 5.93 -5.98
CA LEU A 49 -2.85 6.62 -6.78
C LEU A 49 -3.87 7.31 -5.87
N LEU A 50 -4.42 6.61 -4.87
CA LEU A 50 -5.35 7.23 -3.92
C LEU A 50 -4.72 8.43 -3.20
N LYS A 51 -3.47 8.32 -2.75
CA LYS A 51 -2.72 9.41 -2.10
C LYS A 51 -2.62 10.65 -3.00
N ASP A 52 -2.27 10.46 -4.28
CA ASP A 52 -2.14 11.55 -5.25
C ASP A 52 -3.48 12.27 -5.47
N TYR A 53 -4.57 11.50 -5.58
CA TYR A 53 -5.91 12.09 -5.69
C TYR A 53 -6.32 12.82 -4.41
N THR A 54 -6.08 12.23 -3.24
CA THR A 54 -6.36 12.83 -1.93
C THR A 54 -5.58 14.14 -1.74
N ASN A 55 -4.34 14.19 -2.21
CA ASN A 55 -3.53 15.40 -2.19
C ASN A 55 -4.08 16.52 -3.09
N GLY A 56 -4.73 16.16 -4.19
CA GLY A 56 -5.36 17.09 -5.12
C GLY A 56 -6.69 17.69 -4.66
N ILE A 57 -7.30 17.18 -3.59
CA ILE A 57 -8.53 17.74 -3.01
C ILE A 57 -8.17 19.03 -2.28
N ASN A 58 -8.73 20.14 -2.73
CA ASN A 58 -8.55 21.45 -2.10
C ASN A 58 -9.88 22.08 -1.67
N LYS A 59 -10.99 21.71 -2.31
CA LYS A 59 -12.31 22.30 -2.07
C LYS A 59 -13.41 21.26 -2.13
N THR A 60 -14.59 21.63 -1.65
CA THR A 60 -15.80 20.79 -1.68
C THR A 60 -16.18 20.31 -3.08
N GLU A 61 -15.95 21.14 -4.10
CA GLU A 61 -16.24 20.82 -5.51
C GLU A 61 -15.46 19.60 -6.01
N ASP A 62 -14.31 19.31 -5.39
CA ASP A 62 -13.48 18.16 -5.73
C ASP A 62 -14.06 16.83 -5.19
N LEU A 63 -15.04 16.88 -4.27
CA LEU A 63 -15.57 15.71 -3.58
C LEU A 63 -16.29 14.72 -4.52
N ASP A 64 -16.97 15.20 -5.56
CA ASP A 64 -17.60 14.32 -6.56
C ASP A 64 -16.57 13.53 -7.37
N SER A 65 -15.47 14.17 -7.72
CA SER A 65 -14.35 13.52 -8.41
C SER A 65 -13.66 12.51 -7.50
N PHE A 66 -13.46 12.90 -6.24
CA PHE A 66 -12.84 12.06 -5.23
C PHE A 66 -13.68 10.82 -4.89
N GLU A 67 -15.00 10.96 -4.74
CA GLU A 67 -15.92 9.85 -4.49
C GLU A 67 -15.82 8.79 -5.59
N ARG A 68 -15.88 9.20 -6.87
CA ARG A 68 -15.70 8.29 -8.01
C ARG A 68 -14.36 7.56 -7.94
N ARG A 69 -13.31 8.22 -7.45
CA ARG A 69 -12.00 7.62 -7.30
C ARG A 69 -11.95 6.61 -6.16
N LEU A 70 -12.58 6.90 -5.02
CA LEU A 70 -12.72 5.96 -3.92
C LEU A 70 -13.44 4.68 -4.36
N TYR A 71 -14.53 4.81 -5.12
CA TYR A 71 -15.23 3.64 -5.70
C TYR A 71 -14.35 2.83 -6.65
N LYS A 72 -13.61 3.51 -7.54
CA LYS A 72 -12.67 2.84 -8.45
C LYS A 72 -11.60 2.09 -7.66
N PHE A 73 -10.97 2.74 -6.68
CA PHE A 73 -9.94 2.14 -5.84
C PHE A 73 -10.48 0.93 -5.06
N ASN A 74 -11.68 1.03 -4.47
CA ASN A 74 -12.33 -0.11 -3.80
C ASN A 74 -12.52 -1.29 -4.77
N SER A 75 -12.97 -1.02 -6.00
CA SER A 75 -13.13 -2.05 -7.02
C SER A 75 -11.81 -2.72 -7.41
N GLU A 76 -10.71 -1.96 -7.53
CA GLU A 76 -9.38 -2.52 -7.81
C GLU A 76 -8.84 -3.34 -6.62
N LEU A 77 -9.01 -2.87 -5.38
CA LEU A 77 -8.63 -3.62 -4.18
C LEU A 77 -9.34 -4.98 -4.11
N LEU A 78 -10.63 -5.03 -4.43
CA LEU A 78 -11.40 -6.28 -4.41
C LEU A 78 -10.83 -7.33 -5.37
N LYS A 79 -10.25 -6.92 -6.51
CA LYS A 79 -9.61 -7.79 -7.50
C LYS A 79 -8.23 -8.32 -7.07
N ILE A 80 -7.61 -7.73 -6.05
CA ILE A 80 -6.30 -8.19 -5.55
C ILE A 80 -6.53 -9.40 -4.64
N ASN A 81 -6.04 -10.58 -5.05
CA ASN A 81 -6.14 -11.79 -4.23
C ASN A 81 -5.22 -11.72 -3.01
N THR A 82 -5.69 -12.21 -1.87
CA THR A 82 -4.86 -12.47 -0.69
C THR A 82 -3.96 -13.67 -0.94
N ILE A 83 -2.93 -13.83 -0.12
CA ILE A 83 -1.94 -14.90 -0.28
C ILE A 83 -2.11 -15.91 0.84
N ASP A 84 -2.24 -17.18 0.47
CA ASP A 84 -2.30 -18.28 1.42
C ASP A 84 -0.97 -18.39 2.19
N GLY A 85 -1.07 -18.51 3.52
CA GLY A 85 0.11 -18.50 4.40
C GLY A 85 0.70 -17.11 4.67
N TYR A 86 0.01 -16.03 4.30
CA TYR A 86 0.35 -14.65 4.67
C TYR A 86 -0.90 -13.92 5.17
N GLU A 87 -1.25 -14.13 6.44
CA GLU A 87 -2.47 -13.59 7.06
C GLU A 87 -2.51 -12.06 7.05
N GLU A 88 -1.34 -11.41 7.10
CA GLU A 88 -1.20 -9.96 6.98
C GLU A 88 -1.76 -9.45 5.64
N SER A 89 -1.73 -10.24 4.56
CA SER A 89 -2.37 -9.85 3.29
C SER A 89 -3.88 -9.66 3.41
N LYS A 90 -4.55 -10.50 4.22
CA LYS A 90 -5.98 -10.35 4.51
C LYS A 90 -6.23 -9.10 5.34
N GLN A 91 -5.42 -8.89 6.38
CA GLN A 91 -5.56 -7.73 7.27
C GLN A 91 -5.33 -6.40 6.52
N ILE A 92 -4.27 -6.32 5.71
CA ILE A 92 -3.95 -5.13 4.90
C ILE A 92 -5.10 -4.83 3.94
N LYS A 93 -5.58 -5.84 3.21
CA LYS A 93 -6.69 -5.68 2.26
C LYS A 93 -7.97 -5.22 2.98
N GLN A 94 -8.30 -5.82 4.12
CA GLN A 94 -9.49 -5.46 4.89
C GLN A 94 -9.41 -4.03 5.45
N ASN A 95 -8.27 -3.65 6.03
CA ASN A 95 -8.06 -2.30 6.56
C ASN A 95 -8.21 -1.24 5.46
N LEU A 96 -7.68 -1.53 4.27
CA LEU A 96 -7.82 -0.67 3.09
C LEU A 96 -9.28 -0.53 2.64
N ILE A 97 -10.00 -1.64 2.53
CA ILE A 97 -11.43 -1.62 2.17
C ILE A 97 -12.22 -0.79 3.19
N THR A 98 -12.05 -1.05 4.49
CA THR A 98 -12.73 -0.32 5.55
C THR A 98 -12.40 1.17 5.53
N LEU A 99 -11.13 1.55 5.34
CA LEU A 99 -10.76 2.95 5.19
C LEU A 99 -11.50 3.60 4.01
N VAL A 100 -11.57 2.92 2.87
CA VAL A 100 -12.21 3.46 1.67
C VAL A 100 -13.71 3.61 1.86
N GLU A 101 -14.37 2.61 2.44
CA GLU A 101 -15.80 2.63 2.75
C GLU A 101 -16.16 3.72 3.77
N ASP A 102 -15.35 3.90 4.82
CA ASP A 102 -15.47 5.00 5.78
C ASP A 102 -15.39 6.36 5.07
N ASN A 103 -14.47 6.51 4.12
CA ASN A 103 -14.27 7.75 3.39
C ASN A 103 -15.38 7.99 2.36
N ILE A 104 -15.89 6.97 1.68
CA ILE A 104 -17.08 7.08 0.82
C ILE A 104 -18.28 7.57 1.65
N THR A 105 -18.46 7.00 2.83
CA THR A 105 -19.53 7.41 3.76
C THR A 105 -19.34 8.86 4.21
N SER A 106 -18.12 9.25 4.54
CA SER A 106 -17.78 10.63 4.96
C SER A 106 -18.01 11.63 3.84
N VAL A 107 -17.59 11.34 2.62
CA VAL A 107 -17.82 12.17 1.43
C VAL A 107 -19.31 12.32 1.15
N ASN A 108 -20.06 11.21 1.18
CA ASN A 108 -21.51 11.27 0.98
C ASN A 108 -22.22 12.09 2.06
N THR A 109 -21.82 11.93 3.32
CA THR A 109 -22.34 12.73 4.44
C THR A 109 -22.04 14.22 4.24
N LEU A 110 -20.82 14.56 3.81
CA LEU A 110 -20.41 15.94 3.52
C LEU A 110 -21.21 16.57 2.39
N LYS A 111 -21.53 15.80 1.34
CA LYS A 111 -22.35 16.25 0.21
C LYS A 111 -23.81 16.49 0.59
N MET A 112 -24.36 15.68 1.51
CA MET A 112 -25.74 15.81 1.96
C MET A 112 -25.95 16.92 3.00
N LYS A 113 -24.90 17.33 3.73
CA LYS A 113 -24.98 18.43 4.70
C LYS A 113 -25.25 19.75 3.98
N GLN A 114 -26.42 20.33 4.24
CA GLN A 114 -26.69 21.72 3.88
C GLN A 114 -26.04 22.65 4.90
N TYR A 115 -25.00 23.35 4.47
CA TYR A 115 -24.34 24.34 5.31
C TYR A 115 -25.02 25.70 5.14
N PRO A 116 -25.31 26.42 6.25
CA PRO A 116 -25.77 27.80 6.16
C PRO A 116 -24.77 28.67 5.38
N PRO A 117 -25.23 29.71 4.66
CA PRO A 117 -24.35 30.67 4.02
C PRO A 117 -23.31 31.21 5.01
N GLY A 118 -22.03 31.16 4.64
CA GLY A 118 -20.91 31.62 5.48
C GLY A 118 -20.22 30.55 6.33
N GLN A 119 -20.65 29.28 6.29
CA GLN A 119 -19.99 28.17 7.00
C GLN A 119 -18.98 27.36 6.15
N ASN A 120 -18.47 27.93 5.05
CA ASN A 120 -17.52 27.24 4.16
C ASN A 120 -16.28 26.70 4.89
N ILE A 121 -15.79 27.44 5.90
CA ILE A 121 -14.63 27.04 6.72
C ILE A 121 -14.86 25.71 7.45
N ARG A 122 -16.08 25.45 7.93
CA ARG A 122 -16.40 24.20 8.65
C ARG A 122 -16.38 23.02 7.69
N GLN A 123 -16.87 23.20 6.47
CA GLN A 123 -16.83 22.18 5.43
C GLN A 123 -15.39 21.90 4.99
N GLU A 124 -14.58 22.94 4.77
CA GLU A 124 -13.16 22.82 4.44
C GLU A 124 -12.37 22.08 5.53
N TYR A 125 -12.68 22.32 6.81
CA TYR A 125 -12.04 21.62 7.93
C TYR A 125 -12.38 20.12 7.97
N GLU A 126 -13.63 19.73 7.70
CA GLU A 126 -14.01 18.31 7.65
C GLU A 126 -13.33 17.59 6.46
N VAL A 127 -13.11 18.28 5.33
CA VAL A 127 -12.33 17.78 4.19
C VAL A 127 -10.86 17.57 4.56
N LEU A 128 -10.25 18.50 5.33
CA LEU A 128 -8.88 18.38 5.81
C LEU A 128 -8.68 17.17 6.74
N ILE A 129 -9.58 16.96 7.71
CA ILE A 129 -9.51 15.80 8.62
C ILE A 129 -9.55 14.48 7.83
N MET A 130 -10.43 14.40 6.84
CA MET A 130 -10.54 13.22 5.97
C MET A 130 -9.22 12.96 5.22
N LYS A 131 -8.62 14.02 4.68
CA LYS A 131 -7.33 13.96 3.98
C LYS A 131 -6.21 13.43 4.87
N GLU A 132 -6.09 13.95 6.09
CA GLU A 132 -5.08 13.51 7.07
C GLU A 132 -5.24 12.03 7.41
N LYS A 133 -6.47 11.56 7.72
CA LYS A 133 -6.72 10.14 8.03
C LYS A 133 -6.28 9.20 6.91
N ILE A 134 -6.51 9.57 5.65
CA ILE A 134 -6.11 8.77 4.49
C ILE A 134 -4.59 8.77 4.34
N VAL A 135 -3.96 9.94 4.36
CA VAL A 135 -2.50 10.06 4.19
C VAL A 135 -1.74 9.28 5.26
N ASP A 136 -2.12 9.44 6.54
CA ASP A 136 -1.51 8.73 7.67
C ASP A 136 -1.58 7.22 7.52
N PHE A 137 -2.70 6.70 7.02
CA PHE A 137 -2.85 5.26 6.78
C PHE A 137 -1.94 4.80 5.64
N LEU A 138 -1.87 5.55 4.55
CA LEU A 138 -1.08 5.19 3.37
C LEU A 138 0.42 5.25 3.68
N ASP A 139 0.86 6.16 4.54
CA ASP A 139 2.24 6.23 5.01
C ASP A 139 2.61 5.01 5.87
N LYS A 140 1.72 4.59 6.78
CA LYS A 140 1.91 3.34 7.56
C LYS A 140 1.98 2.09 6.67
N LEU A 141 1.17 2.05 5.61
CA LEU A 141 1.20 0.96 4.64
C LEU A 141 2.54 0.92 3.89
N ASN A 142 3.07 2.08 3.49
CA ASN A 142 4.36 2.17 2.84
C ASN A 142 5.50 1.71 3.76
N ASP A 143 5.44 2.05 5.05
CA ASP A 143 6.42 1.58 6.05
C ASP A 143 6.41 0.04 6.18
N GLU A 144 5.23 -0.58 6.19
CA GLU A 144 5.06 -2.05 6.19
C GLU A 144 5.65 -2.72 4.93
N ILE A 145 5.45 -2.10 3.76
CA ILE A 145 6.03 -2.59 2.49
C ILE A 145 7.56 -2.53 2.54
N VAL A 146 8.12 -1.40 3.00
CA VAL A 146 9.57 -1.22 3.12
C VAL A 146 10.17 -2.18 4.13
N LYS A 147 9.46 -2.47 5.23
CA LYS A 147 9.88 -3.44 6.23
C LYS A 147 9.91 -4.86 5.65
N THR A 148 8.85 -5.27 4.95
CA THR A 148 8.75 -6.60 4.33
C THR A 148 9.81 -6.82 3.25
N GLY A 149 10.24 -5.76 2.55
CA GLY A 149 11.33 -5.85 1.56
C GLY A 149 12.74 -6.03 2.15
N LYS A 150 12.90 -5.90 3.48
CA LYS A 150 14.17 -6.07 4.19
C LYS A 150 14.29 -7.42 4.91
N GLU A 151 13.17 -8.12 5.11
CA GLU A 151 13.06 -9.45 5.73
C GLU A 151 13.14 -10.56 4.66
#